data_AF-A0AAI9HGG0-F1
#
_entry.id   AF-A0AAI9HGG0-F1
#
_cell.length_a   1.000
_cell.length_b   1.000
_cell.length_c   1.000
_cell.angle_alpha   90.00
_cell.angle_beta   90.00
_cell.angle_gamma   90.00
#
_symmetry.space_group_name_H-M   'P 1'
#
loop_
_entity.id
_entity.type
_entity.pdbx_description
1 polymer ?
#
loop_
_entity_poly.entity_id
_entity_poly.type
_entity_poly.pdbx_seq_one_letter_code
_entity_poly.pdbx_strand_id
1 'polypeptide(L)'
;MKIEIPYQDIGISRIKLASSARRSPLKYKVYKIPKRHSGVRVIAQPTPEVKDLQRRLVGFLRTQLTVHPCATAYEPGKGIRENAQQHVNNRYLLKMDFSNFFNSIKPEMFKNALLHDSVEIDDSTLMLLINIFFWCPGKKLSGKLVLSVGAPSSPFISNYVMKKFDQLLSEICAKAGITYTRYADDMTFSTQRENVLFMLKEQIATLLAQSGYENITINESKTVFSSKAHNRHVTGVTLTNDNQLSVGRKNKRYASSLIFRFKLGELSTDETLTLKGLLAHYFHIEPGFKLSMKKKYGIAIINDIVNYQE
;
A
#
# COMPACT_ATOMS: atom_id res chain seq x y z
N MET A 1 -18.39 -17.59 10.39
CA MET A 1 -17.49 -18.31 9.45
C MET A 1 -16.35 -18.90 10.25
N LYS A 2 -15.99 -20.17 10.08
CA LYS A 2 -14.95 -20.81 10.88
C LYS A 2 -13.61 -20.84 10.13
N ILE A 3 -12.53 -20.41 10.78
CA ILE A 3 -11.17 -20.53 10.25
C ILE A 3 -10.49 -21.74 10.90
N GLU A 4 -10.20 -22.74 10.07
CA GLU A 4 -9.33 -23.86 10.41
C GLU A 4 -8.17 -23.89 9.42
N ILE A 5 -6.93 -24.03 9.92
CA ILE A 5 -5.76 -24.03 9.05
C ILE A 5 -5.72 -25.34 8.25
N PRO A 6 -5.72 -25.29 6.90
CA PRO A 6 -5.69 -26.49 6.08
C PRO A 6 -4.25 -26.98 5.95
N TYR A 7 -3.73 -27.64 6.99
CA TYR A 7 -2.31 -28.05 7.11
C TYR A 7 -1.75 -28.79 5.88
N GLN A 8 -2.58 -29.63 5.24
CA GLN A 8 -2.20 -30.36 4.03
C GLN A 8 -2.03 -29.41 2.83
N ASP A 9 -2.99 -28.52 2.59
CA ASP A 9 -2.96 -27.57 1.47
C ASP A 9 -1.82 -26.55 1.59
N ILE A 10 -1.53 -26.11 2.82
CA ILE A 10 -0.37 -25.25 3.08
C ILE A 10 0.95 -26.03 3.19
N GLY A 11 0.93 -27.37 3.04
CA GLY A 11 2.12 -28.22 2.94
C GLY A 11 3.00 -28.22 4.20
N ILE A 12 2.40 -28.11 5.39
CA ILE A 12 3.14 -28.10 6.67
C ILE A 12 2.36 -28.80 7.77
N SER A 13 3.04 -29.66 8.55
CA SER A 13 2.42 -30.32 9.69
C SER A 13 2.08 -29.35 10.81
N ARG A 14 1.01 -29.65 11.55
CA ARG A 14 0.56 -28.87 12.72
C ARG A 14 1.68 -28.64 13.74
N ILE A 15 2.44 -29.69 14.04
CA ILE A 15 3.56 -29.64 14.99
C ILE A 15 4.66 -28.68 14.50
N LYS A 16 5.06 -28.81 13.23
CA LYS A 16 6.10 -27.95 12.65
C LYS A 16 5.65 -26.49 12.64
N LEU A 17 4.43 -26.21 12.19
CA LEU A 17 3.89 -24.85 12.17
C LEU A 17 3.83 -24.23 13.57
N ALA A 18 3.31 -24.97 14.56
CA ALA A 18 3.26 -24.50 15.94
C ALA A 18 4.66 -24.23 16.52
N SER A 19 5.63 -25.09 16.23
CA SER A 19 7.02 -24.91 16.69
C SER A 19 7.69 -23.68 16.07
N SER A 20 7.50 -23.45 14.77
CA SER A 20 8.02 -22.28 14.07
C SER A 20 7.34 -20.99 14.54
N ALA A 21 6.02 -21.02 14.79
CA ALA A 21 5.25 -19.87 15.24
C ALA A 21 5.82 -19.29 16.53
N ARG A 22 6.10 -20.12 17.55
CA ARG A 22 6.60 -19.67 18.88
C ARG A 22 7.78 -18.70 18.82
N ARG A 23 8.71 -18.88 17.86
CA ARG A 23 9.91 -18.02 17.72
C ARG A 23 9.83 -17.05 16.54
N SER A 24 8.80 -17.14 15.71
CA SER A 24 8.62 -16.31 14.52
C SER A 24 8.71 -14.81 14.82
N PRO A 25 8.14 -14.26 15.91
CA PRO A 25 8.22 -12.83 16.18
C PRO A 25 9.64 -12.29 16.35
N LEU A 26 10.59 -13.16 16.70
CA LEU A 26 11.99 -12.78 16.92
C LEU A 26 12.85 -12.93 15.65
N LYS A 27 12.40 -13.72 14.67
CA LYS A 27 13.14 -14.10 13.45
C LYS A 27 13.06 -13.03 12.34
N TYR A 28 13.57 -11.83 12.65
CA TYR A 28 13.57 -10.67 11.73
C TYR A 28 14.95 -10.00 11.68
N LYS A 29 15.43 -9.70 10.47
CA LYS A 29 16.60 -8.84 10.24
C LYS A 29 16.12 -7.38 10.13
N VAL A 30 16.70 -6.50 10.95
CA VAL A 30 16.35 -5.08 10.96
C VAL A 30 17.44 -4.28 10.26
N TYR A 31 17.06 -3.42 9.31
CA TYR A 31 17.98 -2.52 8.62
C TYR A 31 17.27 -1.20 8.30
N LYS A 32 18.05 -0.15 8.00
CA LYS A 32 17.54 1.19 7.71
C LYS A 32 17.72 1.51 6.23
N ILE A 33 16.73 2.16 5.63
CA ILE A 33 16.81 2.71 4.28
C ILE A 33 16.56 4.22 4.37
N PRO A 34 17.31 5.08 3.64
CA PRO A 34 16.99 6.49 3.54
C PRO A 34 15.57 6.74 3.00
N LYS A 35 14.82 7.64 3.61
CA LYS A 35 13.58 8.16 3.00
C LYS A 35 13.94 9.10 1.84
N ARG A 36 13.03 9.27 0.88
CA ARG A 36 13.24 10.13 -0.31
C ARG A 36 13.55 11.60 0.02
N HIS A 37 13.04 12.12 1.14
CA HIS A 37 13.23 13.52 1.53
C HIS A 37 14.17 13.64 2.72
N SER A 38 13.81 13.08 3.87
CA SER A 38 14.64 13.12 5.07
C SER A 38 14.30 11.98 6.04
N GLY A 39 15.30 11.60 6.83
CA GLY A 39 15.19 10.54 7.84
C GLY A 39 15.33 9.13 7.29
N VAL A 40 15.06 8.16 8.15
CA VAL A 40 15.25 6.72 7.86
C VAL A 40 13.94 5.95 7.96
N ARG A 41 13.79 4.93 7.13
CA ARG A 41 12.76 3.92 7.23
C ARG A 41 13.39 2.65 7.79
N VAL A 42 12.92 2.24 8.97
CA VAL A 42 13.30 0.96 9.56
C VAL A 42 12.52 -0.14 8.85
N ILE A 43 13.24 -1.10 8.28
CA ILE A 43 12.69 -2.30 7.66
C ILE A 43 12.98 -3.46 8.61
N ALA A 44 11.95 -4.21 8.97
CA ALA A 44 12.10 -5.45 9.71
C ALA A 44 11.62 -6.59 8.81
N GLN A 45 12.60 -7.28 8.24
CA GLN A 45 12.40 -8.32 7.24
C GLN A 45 12.44 -9.70 7.90
N PRO A 46 11.40 -10.53 7.77
CA PRO A 46 11.41 -11.88 8.33
C PRO A 46 12.47 -12.76 7.65
N THR A 47 12.92 -13.78 8.36
CA THR A 47 13.72 -14.87 7.77
C THR A 47 12.98 -15.55 6.62
N PRO A 48 13.69 -16.21 5.67
CA PRO A 48 13.06 -16.94 4.57
C PRO A 48 11.98 -17.93 5.01
N GLU A 49 12.22 -18.66 6.11
CA GLU A 49 11.26 -19.58 6.73
C GLU A 49 9.95 -18.85 7.12
N VAL A 50 10.05 -17.76 7.88
CA VAL A 50 8.85 -17.00 8.31
C VAL A 50 8.13 -16.36 7.12
N LYS A 51 8.86 -15.89 6.11
CA LYS A 51 8.26 -15.36 4.88
C LYS A 51 7.44 -16.41 4.14
N ASP A 52 7.94 -17.64 4.04
CA ASP A 52 7.23 -18.74 3.39
C ASP A 52 5.92 -19.05 4.13
N LEU A 53 5.97 -19.18 5.46
CA LEU A 53 4.78 -19.38 6.29
C LEU A 53 3.77 -18.24 6.13
N GLN A 54 4.24 -16.99 6.18
CA GLN A 54 3.39 -15.82 6.00
C GLN A 54 2.69 -15.83 4.64
N ARG A 55 3.39 -16.19 3.55
CA ARG A 55 2.78 -16.27 2.21
C ARG A 55 1.74 -17.37 2.12
N ARG A 56 2.04 -18.58 2.61
CA ARG A 56 1.09 -19.71 2.60
C ARG A 56 -0.18 -19.39 3.37
N LEU A 57 -0.02 -18.86 4.58
CA LEU A 57 -1.16 -18.51 5.44
C LEU A 57 -1.94 -17.32 4.89
N VAL A 58 -1.30 -16.29 4.34
CA VAL A 58 -2.03 -15.19 3.68
C VAL A 58 -2.74 -15.67 2.41
N GLY A 59 -2.14 -16.58 1.65
CA GLY A 59 -2.79 -17.20 0.49
C GLY A 59 -4.10 -17.87 0.88
N PHE A 60 -4.07 -18.69 1.94
CA PHE A 60 -5.28 -19.29 2.52
C PHE A 60 -6.25 -18.23 3.05
N LEU A 61 -5.80 -17.30 3.92
CA LEU A 61 -6.69 -16.31 4.54
C LEU A 61 -7.36 -15.38 3.54
N ARG A 62 -6.73 -15.08 2.39
CA ARG A 62 -7.35 -14.30 1.31
C ARG A 62 -8.59 -14.98 0.70
N THR A 63 -8.72 -16.30 0.84
CA THR A 63 -9.92 -17.04 0.40
C THR A 63 -11.08 -16.94 1.39
N GLN A 64 -10.78 -16.62 2.65
CA GLN A 64 -11.74 -16.61 3.76
C GLN A 64 -12.09 -15.18 4.19
N LEU A 65 -11.13 -14.27 4.13
CA LEU A 65 -11.21 -12.92 4.65
C LEU A 65 -11.16 -11.90 3.51
N THR A 66 -12.06 -10.94 3.56
CA THR A 66 -12.19 -9.87 2.56
C THR A 66 -11.70 -8.54 3.12
N VAL A 67 -11.21 -7.65 2.26
CA VAL A 67 -10.82 -6.28 2.61
C VAL A 67 -11.81 -5.28 2.02
N HIS A 68 -11.86 -4.06 2.56
CA HIS A 68 -12.78 -3.05 2.04
C HIS A 68 -12.37 -2.56 0.64
N PRO A 69 -13.30 -2.35 -0.33
CA PRO A 69 -12.95 -1.98 -1.69
C PRO A 69 -12.18 -0.65 -1.84
N CYS A 70 -12.31 0.27 -0.89
CA CYS A 70 -11.56 1.54 -0.88
C CYS A 70 -10.07 1.33 -0.61
N ALA A 71 -9.67 0.19 -0.03
CA ALA A 71 -8.27 -0.18 0.13
C ALA A 71 -7.73 -0.63 -1.24
N THR A 72 -6.88 0.21 -1.84
CA THR A 72 -6.35 -0.02 -3.19
C THR A 72 -4.93 -0.56 -3.18
N ALA A 73 -4.18 -0.37 -2.09
CA ALA A 73 -2.83 -0.93 -1.98
C ALA A 73 -2.87 -2.44 -1.79
N TYR A 74 -1.92 -3.14 -2.41
CA TYR A 74 -1.68 -4.58 -2.22
C TYR A 74 -2.80 -5.52 -2.68
N GLU A 75 -3.77 -4.99 -3.43
CA GLU A 75 -4.87 -5.76 -3.98
C GLU A 75 -4.63 -6.07 -5.46
N PRO A 76 -4.88 -7.32 -5.89
CA PRO A 76 -4.73 -7.69 -7.30
C PRO A 76 -5.51 -6.75 -8.23
N GLY A 77 -4.87 -6.32 -9.31
CA GLY A 77 -5.48 -5.42 -10.30
C GLY A 77 -5.65 -3.96 -9.85
N LYS A 78 -5.26 -3.60 -8.62
CA LYS A 78 -5.26 -2.21 -8.14
C LYS A 78 -3.83 -1.72 -7.97
N GLY A 79 -3.50 -0.62 -8.63
CA GLY A 79 -2.23 0.07 -8.52
C GLY A 79 -2.41 1.57 -8.25
N ILE A 80 -1.30 2.30 -8.33
CA ILE A 80 -1.33 3.76 -8.11
C ILE A 80 -2.15 4.50 -9.18
N ARG A 81 -2.29 3.92 -10.37
CA ARG A 81 -3.09 4.48 -11.46
C ARG A 81 -4.57 4.37 -11.11
N GLU A 82 -5.05 3.19 -10.77
CA GLU A 82 -6.45 2.91 -10.43
C GLU A 82 -6.86 3.72 -9.20
N ASN A 83 -5.96 3.85 -8.22
CA ASN A 83 -6.16 4.72 -7.07
C ASN A 83 -6.34 6.19 -7.48
N ALA A 84 -5.41 6.74 -8.27
CA ALA A 84 -5.48 8.13 -8.72
C ALA A 84 -6.70 8.40 -9.63
N GLN A 85 -7.10 7.43 -10.43
CA GLN A 85 -8.21 7.52 -11.38
C GLN A 85 -9.54 7.86 -10.67
N GLN A 86 -9.76 7.36 -9.46
CA GLN A 86 -11.00 7.64 -8.71
C GLN A 86 -11.18 9.13 -8.38
N HIS A 87 -10.08 9.88 -8.28
CA HIS A 87 -10.09 11.28 -7.85
C HIS A 87 -10.00 12.28 -9.00
N VAL A 88 -9.75 11.83 -10.23
CA VAL A 88 -9.33 12.71 -11.33
C VAL A 88 -10.36 13.78 -11.69
N ASN A 89 -11.64 13.46 -11.58
CA ASN A 89 -12.75 14.34 -11.96
C ASN A 89 -13.10 15.36 -10.88
N ASN A 90 -12.75 15.11 -9.61
CA ASN A 90 -13.06 16.00 -8.50
C ASN A 90 -12.19 17.26 -8.53
N ARG A 91 -12.61 18.37 -7.91
CA ARG A 91 -11.88 19.65 -7.89
C ARG A 91 -10.98 19.79 -6.67
N TYR A 92 -11.50 19.45 -5.48
CA TYR A 92 -10.83 19.59 -4.20
C TYR A 92 -10.27 18.24 -3.74
N LEU A 93 -9.09 18.25 -3.13
CA LEU A 93 -8.34 17.08 -2.69
C LEU A 93 -7.83 17.30 -1.27
N LEU A 94 -7.99 16.31 -0.41
CA LEU A 94 -7.37 16.21 0.90
C LEU A 94 -6.58 14.89 0.92
N LYS A 95 -5.31 14.98 1.28
CA LYS A 95 -4.47 13.83 1.54
C LYS A 95 -4.09 13.79 2.99
N MET A 96 -4.13 12.61 3.57
CA MET A 96 -3.75 12.34 4.95
C MET A 96 -2.91 11.07 4.97
N ASP A 97 -2.02 10.94 5.94
CA ASP A 97 -1.11 9.79 6.07
C ASP A 97 -1.16 9.31 7.53
N PHE A 98 -1.08 8.01 7.76
CA PHE A 98 -0.92 7.48 9.12
C PHE A 98 0.56 7.45 9.54
N SER A 99 0.83 7.93 10.75
CA SER A 99 2.16 7.86 11.34
C SER A 99 2.50 6.41 11.71
N ASN A 100 3.65 5.92 11.23
CA ASN A 100 4.19 4.59 11.56
C ASN A 100 3.18 3.43 11.38
N PHE A 101 2.30 3.52 10.39
CA PHE A 101 1.12 2.66 10.19
C PHE A 101 1.29 1.19 10.56
N PHE A 102 2.24 0.47 9.93
CA PHE A 102 2.45 -0.96 10.25
C PHE A 102 2.85 -1.19 11.71
N ASN A 103 3.72 -0.35 12.26
CA ASN A 103 4.15 -0.45 13.65
C ASN A 103 3.05 -0.04 14.65
N SER A 104 2.02 0.67 14.21
CA SER A 104 0.85 1.02 15.01
C SER A 104 -0.19 -0.11 15.09
N ILE A 105 -0.17 -1.05 14.15
CA ILE A 105 -1.12 -2.17 14.12
C ILE A 105 -0.66 -3.28 15.06
N LYS A 106 -1.48 -3.57 16.07
CA LYS A 106 -1.23 -4.56 17.14
C LYS A 106 -2.11 -5.81 16.98
N PRO A 107 -1.74 -6.97 17.58
CA PRO A 107 -2.53 -8.20 17.51
C PRO A 107 -3.99 -8.05 17.93
N GLU A 108 -4.27 -7.20 18.92
CA GLU A 108 -5.61 -6.93 19.42
C GLU A 108 -6.52 -6.37 18.31
N MET A 109 -5.97 -5.56 17.40
CA MET A 109 -6.73 -5.01 16.27
C MET A 109 -7.09 -6.09 15.25
N PHE A 110 -6.21 -7.08 15.05
CA PHE A 110 -6.50 -8.25 14.21
C PHE A 110 -7.54 -9.15 14.85
N LYS A 111 -7.45 -9.39 16.17
CA LYS A 111 -8.49 -10.11 16.93
C LYS A 111 -9.84 -9.40 16.82
N ASN A 112 -9.88 -8.08 17.01
CA ASN A 112 -11.12 -7.29 16.92
C ASN A 112 -11.71 -7.33 15.51
N ALA A 113 -10.88 -7.30 14.46
CA ALA A 113 -11.35 -7.44 13.08
C ALA A 113 -11.99 -8.81 12.81
N LEU A 114 -11.40 -9.89 13.31
CA LEU A 114 -11.98 -11.24 13.22
C LEU A 114 -13.31 -11.32 13.97
N LEU A 115 -13.38 -10.76 15.19
CA LEU A 115 -14.62 -10.73 15.98
C LEU A 115 -15.72 -9.93 15.29
N HIS A 116 -15.40 -8.76 14.73
CA HIS A 116 -16.35 -7.94 13.98
C HIS A 116 -16.94 -8.70 12.79
N ASP A 117 -16.14 -9.47 12.07
CA ASP A 117 -16.58 -10.29 10.94
C ASP A 117 -17.20 -11.63 11.37
N SER A 118 -17.47 -11.82 12.67
CA SER A 118 -18.05 -13.05 13.24
C SER A 118 -17.27 -14.29 12.81
N VAL A 119 -15.95 -14.19 12.83
CA VAL A 119 -15.03 -15.27 12.51
C VAL A 119 -14.82 -16.13 13.76
N GLU A 120 -15.19 -17.39 13.67
CA GLU A 120 -14.93 -18.41 14.66
C GLU A 120 -13.51 -18.95 14.46
N ILE A 121 -12.67 -18.79 15.48
CA ILE A 121 -11.29 -19.28 15.48
C ILE A 121 -10.92 -19.67 16.91
N ASP A 122 -10.26 -20.81 17.09
CA ASP A 122 -9.80 -21.23 18.41
C ASP A 122 -8.57 -20.42 18.85
N ASP A 123 -8.40 -20.27 20.17
CA ASP A 123 -7.32 -19.47 20.75
C ASP A 123 -5.92 -19.96 20.32
N SER A 124 -5.75 -21.26 20.12
CA SER A 124 -4.44 -21.82 19.73
C SER A 124 -4.08 -21.42 18.30
N THR A 125 -5.06 -21.45 17.39
CA THR A 125 -4.91 -21.01 16.00
C THR A 125 -4.72 -19.50 15.94
N LEU A 126 -5.50 -18.71 16.70
CA LEU A 126 -5.34 -17.27 16.77
C LEU A 126 -3.92 -16.87 17.23
N MET A 127 -3.43 -17.49 18.31
CA MET A 127 -2.07 -17.24 18.82
C MET A 127 -0.99 -17.66 17.84
N LEU A 128 -1.20 -18.75 17.09
CA LEU A 128 -0.31 -19.18 16.03
C LEU A 128 -0.23 -18.13 14.92
N LEU A 129 -1.37 -17.63 14.44
CA LEU A 129 -1.43 -16.60 13.40
C LEU A 129 -0.77 -15.29 13.87
N ILE A 130 -1.07 -14.85 15.09
CA ILE A 130 -0.46 -13.66 15.70
C ILE A 130 1.07 -13.79 15.72
N ASN A 131 1.59 -14.92 16.18
CA ASN A 131 3.03 -15.14 16.27
C ASN A 131 3.72 -15.20 14.90
N ILE A 132 3.02 -15.63 13.85
CA ILE A 132 3.58 -15.66 12.49
C ILE A 132 3.51 -14.28 11.82
N PHE A 133 2.41 -13.54 12.00
CA PHE A 133 2.19 -12.28 11.27
C PHE A 133 2.82 -11.06 11.92
N PHE A 134 2.94 -11.06 13.25
CA PHE A 134 3.45 -9.93 14.02
C PHE A 134 4.87 -10.22 14.51
N TRP A 135 5.68 -9.17 14.57
CA TRP A 135 7.07 -9.26 15.05
C TRP A 135 7.23 -8.49 16.35
N CYS A 136 8.28 -8.84 17.10
CA CYS A 136 8.66 -8.10 18.30
C CYS A 136 9.87 -7.20 18.03
N PRO A 137 9.70 -5.86 17.97
CA PRO A 137 10.81 -4.93 17.80
C PRO A 137 11.86 -5.04 18.90
N GLY A 138 11.41 -5.27 20.14
CA GLY A 138 12.29 -5.40 21.31
C GLY A 138 13.04 -6.73 21.39
N LYS A 139 12.82 -7.67 20.46
CA LYS A 139 13.47 -8.99 20.42
C LYS A 139 13.31 -9.81 21.70
N LYS A 140 12.21 -9.62 22.42
CA LYS A 140 11.84 -10.37 23.64
C LYS A 140 10.50 -11.05 23.44
N LEU A 141 10.35 -12.29 23.90
CA LEU A 141 9.09 -13.05 23.74
C LEU A 141 7.89 -12.36 24.42
N SER A 142 8.11 -11.68 25.54
CA SER A 142 7.10 -10.88 26.25
C SER A 142 6.97 -9.44 25.75
N GLY A 143 7.67 -9.10 24.66
CA GLY A 143 7.67 -7.74 24.12
C GLY A 143 6.43 -7.44 23.28
N LYS A 144 6.20 -6.15 23.03
CA LYS A 144 5.09 -5.69 22.19
C LYS A 144 5.22 -6.26 20.77
N LEU A 145 4.12 -6.81 20.27
CA LEU A 145 3.99 -7.31 18.91
C LEU A 145 3.33 -6.27 18.02
N VAL A 146 3.85 -6.09 16.81
CA VAL A 146 3.35 -5.13 15.81
C VAL A 146 3.54 -5.70 14.40
N LEU A 147 2.91 -5.14 13.37
CA LEU A 147 3.28 -5.47 11.99
C LEU A 147 4.63 -4.83 11.62
N SER A 148 5.27 -5.35 10.57
CA SER A 148 6.51 -4.78 10.04
C SER A 148 6.38 -4.28 8.61
N VAL A 149 7.16 -3.26 8.29
CA VAL A 149 7.57 -3.02 6.90
C VAL A 149 8.57 -4.11 6.53
N GLY A 150 8.24 -4.91 5.52
CA GLY A 150 9.11 -5.97 4.98
C GLY A 150 8.61 -7.40 5.19
N ALA A 151 7.55 -7.62 5.98
CA ALA A 151 6.87 -8.91 6.08
C ALA A 151 5.84 -9.11 4.96
N PRO A 152 5.84 -10.25 4.25
CA PRO A 152 4.81 -10.62 3.28
C PRO A 152 3.37 -10.62 3.82
N SER A 153 3.17 -10.81 5.13
CA SER A 153 1.83 -10.81 5.74
C SER A 153 1.27 -9.41 5.95
N SER A 154 2.11 -8.44 6.34
CA SER A 154 1.68 -7.10 6.74
C SER A 154 0.74 -6.41 5.74
N PRO A 155 0.98 -6.45 4.41
CA PRO A 155 0.10 -5.85 3.42
C PRO A 155 -1.37 -6.26 3.52
N PHE A 156 -1.63 -7.56 3.60
CA PHE A 156 -2.99 -8.09 3.67
C PHE A 156 -3.60 -7.87 5.05
N ILE A 157 -2.84 -8.16 6.11
CA ILE A 157 -3.32 -8.05 7.48
C ILE A 157 -3.66 -6.61 7.83
N SER A 158 -2.88 -5.62 7.37
CA SER A 158 -3.22 -4.22 7.62
C SER A 158 -4.50 -3.78 6.91
N ASN A 159 -4.71 -4.20 5.66
CA ASN A 159 -5.96 -3.92 4.95
C ASN A 159 -7.17 -4.60 5.61
N TYR A 160 -7.02 -5.84 6.06
CA TYR A 160 -8.08 -6.55 6.76
C TYR A 160 -8.43 -5.88 8.09
N VAL A 161 -7.43 -5.53 8.90
CA VAL A 161 -7.61 -4.81 10.17
C VAL A 161 -8.33 -3.47 9.97
N MET A 162 -8.02 -2.75 8.89
CA MET A 162 -8.63 -1.45 8.60
C MET A 162 -10.02 -1.56 7.96
N LYS A 163 -10.51 -2.75 7.63
CA LYS A 163 -11.78 -2.94 6.90
C LYS A 163 -12.97 -2.24 7.56
N LYS A 164 -13.15 -2.39 8.88
CA LYS A 164 -14.28 -1.78 9.59
C LYS A 164 -14.15 -0.26 9.63
N PHE A 165 -12.97 0.25 9.95
CA PHE A 165 -12.69 1.69 9.87
C PHE A 165 -13.00 2.24 8.47
N ASP A 166 -12.51 1.57 7.43
CA ASP A 166 -12.72 1.95 6.04
C ASP A 166 -14.20 1.96 5.65
N GLN A 167 -14.97 0.98 6.12
CA GLN A 167 -16.41 0.92 5.90
C GLN A 167 -17.12 2.14 6.50
N LEU A 168 -16.89 2.41 7.79
CA LEU A 168 -17.51 3.54 8.50
C LEU A 168 -17.11 4.88 7.86
N LEU A 169 -15.83 5.05 7.52
CA LEU A 169 -15.35 6.27 6.88
C LEU A 169 -15.88 6.42 5.46
N SER A 170 -16.03 5.33 4.71
CA SER A 170 -16.66 5.35 3.38
C SER A 170 -18.12 5.78 3.46
N GLU A 171 -18.87 5.34 4.47
CA GLU A 171 -20.26 5.76 4.70
C GLU A 171 -20.35 7.27 5.02
N ILE A 172 -19.46 7.79 5.86
CA ILE A 172 -19.34 9.23 6.15
C ILE A 172 -19.06 10.01 4.87
N CYS A 173 -18.07 9.55 4.09
CA CYS A 173 -17.66 10.19 2.85
C CYS A 173 -18.79 10.17 1.80
N ALA A 174 -19.48 9.04 1.64
CA ALA A 174 -20.58 8.88 0.70
C ALA A 174 -21.73 9.86 0.99
N LYS A 175 -22.15 9.97 2.26
CA LYS A 175 -23.18 10.95 2.70
C LYS A 175 -22.77 12.39 2.39
N ALA A 176 -21.48 12.68 2.41
CA ALA A 176 -20.91 13.98 2.08
C ALA A 176 -20.48 14.13 0.60
N GLY A 177 -20.80 13.19 -0.29
CA GLY A 177 -20.38 13.28 -1.70
C GLY A 177 -18.86 13.39 -1.88
N ILE A 178 -18.12 12.65 -1.06
CA ILE A 178 -16.65 12.60 -1.05
C ILE A 178 -16.23 11.23 -1.58
N THR A 179 -15.34 11.21 -2.56
CA THR A 179 -14.63 10.00 -2.99
C THR A 179 -13.48 9.74 -2.03
N TYR A 180 -13.40 8.53 -1.48
CA TYR A 180 -12.38 8.11 -0.53
C TYR A 180 -11.66 6.84 -1.02
N THR A 181 -10.32 6.87 -0.97
CA THR A 181 -9.48 5.69 -1.10
C THR A 181 -8.39 5.67 -0.04
N ARG A 182 -7.91 4.46 0.25
CA ARG A 182 -6.75 4.23 1.11
C ARG A 182 -5.71 3.37 0.39
N TYR A 183 -4.52 3.92 0.19
CA TYR A 183 -3.35 3.24 -0.33
C TYR A 183 -2.36 3.00 0.82
N ALA A 184 -2.51 1.86 1.50
CA ALA A 184 -1.75 1.53 2.71
C ALA A 184 -1.98 2.58 3.83
N ASP A 185 -0.97 3.38 4.14
CA ASP A 185 -0.99 4.47 5.11
C ASP A 185 -1.50 5.80 4.54
N ASP A 186 -1.46 5.98 3.21
CA ASP A 186 -1.97 7.18 2.52
C ASP A 186 -3.50 7.06 2.34
N MET A 187 -4.23 8.07 2.81
CA MET A 187 -5.65 8.27 2.55
C MET A 187 -5.85 9.46 1.62
N THR A 188 -6.72 9.30 0.62
CA THR A 188 -7.06 10.36 -0.32
C THR A 188 -8.56 10.58 -0.33
N PHE A 189 -8.95 11.83 -0.17
CA PHE A 189 -10.33 12.29 -0.19
C PHE A 189 -10.48 13.35 -1.28
N SER A 190 -11.54 13.31 -2.06
CA SER A 190 -11.79 14.33 -3.06
C SER A 190 -13.27 14.58 -3.29
N THR A 191 -13.62 15.81 -3.67
CA THR A 191 -15.00 16.18 -3.96
C THR A 191 -15.07 17.36 -4.95
N GLN A 192 -16.25 17.60 -5.51
CA GLN A 192 -16.55 18.82 -6.26
C GLN A 192 -16.95 20.00 -5.38
N ARG A 193 -17.36 19.72 -4.13
CA ARG A 193 -17.90 20.73 -3.22
C ARG A 193 -16.79 21.41 -2.43
N GLU A 194 -16.79 22.73 -2.43
CA GLU A 194 -15.83 23.51 -1.66
C GLU A 194 -16.05 23.34 -0.15
N ASN A 195 -14.99 23.49 0.64
CA ASN A 195 -14.98 23.47 2.11
C ASN A 195 -15.41 22.16 2.81
N VAL A 196 -16.02 21.21 2.12
CA VAL A 196 -16.50 19.94 2.72
C VAL A 196 -15.38 19.12 3.35
N LEU A 197 -14.16 19.16 2.78
CA LEU A 197 -13.04 18.35 3.26
C LEU A 197 -12.44 18.84 4.59
N PHE A 198 -12.68 20.09 5.00
CA PHE A 198 -12.06 20.65 6.22
C PHE A 198 -12.54 19.95 7.50
N MET A 199 -13.79 19.48 7.52
CA MET A 199 -14.37 18.79 8.67
C MET A 199 -13.91 17.33 8.80
N LEU A 200 -13.36 16.73 7.72
CA LEU A 200 -13.02 15.30 7.72
C LEU A 200 -11.92 14.96 8.72
N LYS A 201 -10.95 15.86 8.91
CA LYS A 201 -9.81 15.58 9.79
C LYS A 201 -10.28 15.25 11.22
N GLU A 202 -11.17 16.06 11.77
CA GLU A 202 -11.72 15.87 13.11
C GLU A 202 -12.61 14.62 13.17
N GLN A 203 -13.45 14.40 12.14
CA GLN A 203 -14.28 13.20 12.06
C GLN A 203 -13.46 11.91 12.03
N ILE A 204 -12.33 11.90 11.30
CA ILE A 204 -11.42 10.75 11.24
C ILE A 204 -10.75 10.53 12.60
N ALA A 205 -10.27 11.60 13.25
CA ALA A 205 -9.66 11.49 14.58
C ALA A 205 -10.64 10.90 15.61
N THR A 206 -11.88 11.39 15.62
CA THR A 206 -12.96 10.87 16.47
C THR A 206 -13.27 9.41 16.14
N LEU A 207 -13.37 9.06 14.86
CA LEU A 207 -13.64 7.68 14.42
C LEU A 207 -12.54 6.71 14.86
N LEU A 208 -11.27 7.11 14.75
CA LEU A 208 -10.13 6.30 15.22
C LEU A 208 -10.21 6.05 16.73
N ALA A 209 -10.50 7.10 17.51
CA ALA A 209 -10.61 7.01 18.96
C ALA A 209 -11.78 6.12 19.41
N GLN A 210 -12.93 6.21 18.73
CA GLN A 210 -14.15 5.48 19.11
C GLN A 210 -14.22 4.04 18.59
N SER A 211 -13.40 3.68 17.60
CA SER A 211 -13.50 2.38 16.89
C SER A 211 -12.39 1.38 17.25
N GLY A 212 -11.63 1.62 18.33
CA GLY A 212 -10.56 0.72 18.77
C GLY A 212 -9.26 0.82 17.96
N TYR A 213 -9.02 1.97 17.30
CA TYR A 213 -7.82 2.27 16.51
C TYR A 213 -6.92 3.30 17.18
N GLU A 214 -6.97 3.41 18.52
CA GLU A 214 -6.26 4.42 19.34
C GLU A 214 -4.73 4.50 19.09
N ASN A 215 -4.13 3.43 18.61
CA ASN A 215 -2.68 3.37 18.32
C ASN A 215 -2.31 3.92 16.92
N ILE A 216 -3.30 4.11 16.06
CA ILE A 216 -3.14 4.70 14.73
C ILE A 216 -3.36 6.20 14.85
N THR A 217 -2.36 6.98 14.46
CA THR A 217 -2.41 8.44 14.54
C THR A 217 -2.20 9.06 13.16
N ILE A 218 -2.85 10.19 12.93
CA ILE A 218 -2.68 10.98 11.70
C ILE A 218 -1.32 11.67 11.74
N ASN A 219 -0.64 11.70 10.60
CA ASN A 219 0.58 12.46 10.39
C ASN A 219 0.24 13.88 9.93
N GLU A 220 0.19 14.80 10.88
CA GLU A 220 -0.18 16.20 10.63
C GLU A 220 0.72 16.89 9.60
N SER A 221 2.02 16.59 9.63
CA SER A 221 2.99 17.18 8.69
C SER A 221 2.78 16.76 7.23
N LYS A 222 2.01 15.69 7.00
CA LYS A 222 1.68 15.17 5.67
C LYS A 222 0.22 15.38 5.29
N THR A 223 -0.57 16.01 6.15
CA THR A 223 -1.94 16.41 5.81
C THR A 223 -1.89 17.58 4.83
N VAL A 224 -2.40 17.40 3.61
CA VAL A 224 -2.31 18.39 2.54
C VAL A 224 -3.66 18.58 1.86
N PHE A 225 -4.15 19.82 1.84
CA PHE A 225 -5.26 20.26 1.02
C PHE A 225 -4.73 20.79 -0.33
N SER A 226 -5.42 20.48 -1.41
CA SER A 226 -5.12 21.00 -2.75
C SER A 226 -6.39 21.12 -3.58
N SER A 227 -6.34 21.94 -4.63
CA SER A 227 -7.45 22.18 -5.56
C SER A 227 -6.91 22.31 -6.98
N LYS A 228 -7.77 22.47 -7.99
CA LYS A 228 -7.33 22.72 -9.38
C LYS A 228 -6.49 24.01 -9.56
N ALA A 229 -6.47 24.89 -8.56
CA ALA A 229 -5.58 26.06 -8.54
C ALA A 229 -4.11 25.68 -8.31
N HIS A 230 -3.84 24.48 -7.79
CA HIS A 230 -2.52 23.99 -7.47
C HIS A 230 -2.26 22.62 -8.09
N ASN A 231 -1.00 22.16 -8.04
CA ASN A 231 -0.67 20.80 -8.46
C ASN A 231 -1.32 19.79 -7.50
N ARG A 232 -2.04 18.83 -8.09
CA ARG A 232 -2.69 17.74 -7.38
C ARG A 232 -2.00 16.42 -7.71
N HIS A 233 -1.68 15.67 -6.66
CA HIS A 233 -1.00 14.39 -6.81
C HIS A 233 -1.61 13.34 -5.89
N VAL A 234 -1.94 12.18 -6.44
CA VAL A 234 -2.39 11.00 -5.68
C VAL A 234 -1.39 9.89 -5.89
N THR A 235 -0.78 9.37 -4.81
CA THR A 235 0.24 8.30 -4.87
C THR A 235 1.36 8.55 -5.91
N GLY A 236 1.77 9.80 -6.09
CA GLY A 236 2.80 10.22 -7.05
C GLY A 236 2.32 10.45 -8.49
N VAL A 237 1.05 10.17 -8.80
CA VAL A 237 0.42 10.47 -10.09
C VAL A 237 -0.18 11.86 -10.08
N THR A 238 0.06 12.65 -11.11
CA THR A 238 -0.52 14.00 -11.26
C THR A 238 -1.94 13.91 -11.78
N LEU A 239 -2.86 14.66 -11.17
CA LEU A 239 -4.21 14.89 -11.68
C LEU A 239 -4.22 16.21 -12.43
N THR A 240 -4.34 16.19 -13.75
CA THR A 240 -4.34 17.41 -14.57
C THR A 240 -5.65 18.20 -14.40
N ASN A 241 -5.65 19.45 -14.87
CA ASN A 241 -6.85 20.29 -14.84
C ASN A 241 -7.92 19.83 -15.83
N ASP A 242 -7.49 19.16 -16.90
CA ASP A 242 -8.34 18.53 -17.93
C ASP A 242 -8.82 17.12 -17.54
N ASN A 243 -8.77 16.80 -16.24
CA ASN A 243 -9.21 15.53 -15.67
C ASN A 243 -8.52 14.29 -16.27
N GLN A 244 -7.22 14.38 -16.54
CA GLN A 244 -6.39 13.26 -16.98
C GLN A 244 -5.34 12.89 -15.93
N LEU A 245 -4.86 11.66 -15.99
CA LEU A 245 -3.68 11.23 -15.22
C LEU A 245 -2.41 11.59 -15.98
N SER A 246 -1.39 12.04 -15.26
CA SER A 246 -0.08 12.30 -15.84
C SER A 246 1.06 11.89 -14.91
N VAL A 247 2.17 11.46 -15.50
CA VAL A 247 3.42 11.25 -14.76
C VAL A 247 4.10 12.56 -14.37
N GLY A 248 3.62 13.70 -14.88
CA GLY A 248 4.13 15.04 -14.58
C GLY A 248 5.28 15.47 -15.50
N ARG A 249 5.42 16.79 -15.70
CA ARG A 249 6.35 17.38 -16.67
C ARG A 249 7.82 17.03 -16.40
N LYS A 250 8.25 17.05 -15.13
CA LYS A 250 9.63 16.72 -14.73
C LYS A 250 9.99 15.28 -15.15
N ASN A 251 9.11 14.34 -14.85
CA ASN A 251 9.28 12.92 -15.18
C ASN A 251 9.29 12.67 -16.69
N LYS A 252 8.37 13.32 -17.44
CA LYS A 252 8.35 13.25 -18.91
C LYS A 252 9.65 13.77 -19.53
N ARG A 253 10.19 14.89 -19.03
CA ARG A 253 11.47 15.44 -19.50
C ARG A 253 12.63 14.50 -19.23
N TYR A 254 12.69 13.91 -18.04
CA TYR A 254 13.73 12.96 -17.67
C TYR A 254 13.70 11.71 -18.56
N ALA A 255 12.52 11.10 -18.75
CA ALA A 255 12.36 9.96 -19.66
C ALA A 255 12.73 10.31 -21.11
N SER A 256 12.34 11.50 -21.59
CA SER A 256 12.70 11.98 -22.93
C SER A 256 14.21 12.12 -23.11
N SER A 257 14.94 12.57 -22.08
CA SER A 257 16.39 12.66 -22.10
C SER A 257 17.05 11.29 -22.17
N LEU A 258 16.57 10.32 -21.39
CA LEU A 258 17.09 8.95 -21.42
C LEU A 258 16.80 8.26 -22.77
N ILE A 259 15.61 8.42 -23.35
CA ILE A 259 15.31 7.88 -24.69
C ILE A 259 16.26 8.47 -25.74
N PHE A 260 16.58 9.76 -25.64
CA PHE A 260 17.51 10.39 -26.57
C PHE A 260 18.93 9.83 -26.42
N ARG A 261 19.44 9.68 -25.18
CA ARG A 261 20.73 9.04 -24.91
C ARG A 261 20.79 7.60 -25.41
N PHE A 262 19.70 6.84 -25.22
CA PHE A 262 19.60 5.47 -25.76
C PHE A 262 19.73 5.46 -27.28
N LYS A 263 19.02 6.37 -27.97
CA LYS A 263 19.10 6.51 -29.42
C LYS A 263 20.52 6.82 -29.91
N LEU A 264 21.32 7.53 -29.12
CA LEU A 264 22.73 7.83 -29.41
C LEU A 264 23.69 6.69 -29.04
N GLY A 265 23.23 5.60 -28.44
CA GLY A 265 24.08 4.52 -27.94
C GLY A 265 24.85 4.88 -26.65
N GLU A 266 24.38 5.88 -25.90
CA GLU A 266 25.08 6.43 -24.72
C GLU A 266 24.58 5.86 -23.38
N LEU A 267 23.70 4.85 -23.40
CA LEU A 267 23.23 4.19 -22.18
C LEU A 267 23.96 2.86 -21.99
N SER A 268 24.37 2.58 -20.76
CA SER A 268 24.78 1.23 -20.37
C SER A 268 23.59 0.25 -20.38
N THR A 269 23.89 -1.05 -20.27
CA THR A 269 22.88 -2.10 -20.09
C THR A 269 21.98 -1.82 -18.88
N ASP A 270 22.57 -1.48 -17.73
CA ASP A 270 21.85 -1.14 -16.50
C ASP A 270 20.96 0.11 -16.64
N GLU A 271 21.47 1.16 -17.30
CA GLU A 271 20.69 2.36 -17.57
C GLU A 271 19.52 2.06 -18.53
N THR A 272 19.73 1.17 -19.50
CA THR A 272 18.70 0.74 -20.46
C THR A 272 17.61 -0.08 -19.77
N LEU A 273 17.97 -1.02 -18.90
CA LEU A 273 17.03 -1.77 -18.09
C LEU A 273 16.24 -0.85 -17.14
N THR A 274 16.91 0.15 -16.56
CA THR A 274 16.26 1.18 -15.74
C THR A 274 15.28 2.00 -16.56
N LEU A 275 15.66 2.43 -17.76
CA LEU A 275 14.80 3.16 -18.70
C LEU A 275 13.58 2.31 -19.10
N LYS A 276 13.79 1.03 -19.43
CA LYS A 276 12.70 0.09 -19.75
C LYS A 276 11.67 0.03 -18.63
N GLY A 277 12.10 -0.15 -17.38
CA GLY A 277 11.21 -0.15 -16.21
C GLY A 277 10.48 1.18 -16.02
N LEU A 278 11.19 2.30 -16.21
CA LEU A 278 10.63 3.65 -16.14
C LEU A 278 9.53 3.87 -17.19
N LEU A 279 9.78 3.49 -18.44
CA LEU A 279 8.81 3.64 -19.53
C LEU A 279 7.62 2.72 -19.36
N ALA A 280 7.82 1.47 -18.90
CA ALA A 280 6.71 0.57 -18.59
C ALA A 280 5.76 1.21 -17.57
N HIS A 281 6.31 1.78 -16.50
CA HIS A 281 5.54 2.50 -15.50
C HIS A 281 4.83 3.74 -16.08
N TYR A 282 5.54 4.58 -16.83
CA TYR A 282 4.99 5.83 -17.34
C TYR A 282 3.92 5.61 -18.42
N PHE A 283 4.12 4.64 -19.30
CA PHE A 283 3.15 4.28 -20.32
C PHE A 283 1.90 3.64 -19.73
N HIS A 284 2.03 2.92 -18.61
CA HIS A 284 0.88 2.42 -17.87
C HIS A 284 0.05 3.56 -17.27
N ILE A 285 0.68 4.60 -16.69
CA ILE A 285 -0.04 5.75 -16.10
C ILE A 285 -0.64 6.68 -17.16
N GLU A 286 0.14 7.04 -18.18
CA GLU A 286 -0.22 8.04 -19.20
C GLU A 286 -0.02 7.44 -20.61
N PRO A 287 -0.98 6.64 -21.13
CA PRO A 287 -0.84 6.00 -22.45
C PRO A 287 -0.59 6.97 -23.60
N GLY A 288 -1.12 8.20 -23.53
CA GLY A 288 -0.85 9.27 -24.50
C GLY A 288 0.63 9.69 -24.55
N PHE A 289 1.38 9.52 -23.45
CA PHE A 289 2.82 9.74 -23.44
C PHE A 289 3.56 8.72 -24.30
N LYS A 290 3.11 7.44 -24.32
CA LYS A 290 3.67 6.40 -25.21
C LYS A 290 3.53 6.79 -26.68
N LEU A 291 2.35 7.27 -27.08
CA LEU A 291 2.09 7.73 -28.45
C LEU A 291 2.99 8.92 -28.81
N SER A 292 3.14 9.86 -27.88
CA SER A 292 4.00 11.03 -28.06
C SER A 292 5.48 10.66 -28.22
N MET A 293 5.98 9.69 -27.44
CA MET A 293 7.36 9.21 -27.55
C MET A 293 7.59 8.45 -28.86
N LYS A 294 6.63 7.61 -29.30
CA LYS A 294 6.69 6.94 -30.60
C LYS A 294 6.73 7.94 -31.77
N LYS A 295 5.91 8.99 -31.71
CA LYS A 295 5.91 10.06 -32.72
C LYS A 295 7.24 10.84 -32.75
N LYS A 296 7.85 11.09 -31.58
CA LYS A 296 9.05 11.92 -31.45
C LYS A 296 10.35 11.18 -31.78
N TYR A 297 10.50 9.94 -31.31
CA TYR A 297 11.76 9.18 -31.40
C TYR A 297 11.72 8.02 -32.39
N GLY A 298 10.53 7.68 -32.91
CA GLY A 298 10.30 6.55 -33.81
C GLY A 298 9.78 5.31 -33.08
N ILE A 299 8.96 4.52 -33.78
CA ILE A 299 8.36 3.31 -33.21
C ILE A 299 9.42 2.24 -32.90
N ALA A 300 10.40 2.07 -33.79
CA ALA A 300 11.50 1.11 -33.64
C ALA A 300 12.25 1.35 -32.32
N ILE A 301 12.79 2.57 -32.13
CA ILE A 301 13.53 2.95 -30.90
C ILE A 301 12.74 2.65 -29.62
N ILE A 302 11.44 2.99 -29.58
CA ILE A 302 10.63 2.72 -28.39
C ILE A 302 10.40 1.22 -28.18
N ASN A 303 10.22 0.45 -29.26
CA ASN A 303 10.08 -1.00 -29.16
C ASN A 303 11.39 -1.67 -28.72
N ASP A 304 12.54 -1.20 -29.22
CA ASP A 304 13.87 -1.71 -28.84
C ASP A 304 14.10 -1.55 -27.33
N ILE A 305 13.78 -0.38 -26.77
CA ILE A 305 13.89 -0.14 -25.32
C ILE A 305 12.92 -1.04 -24.53
N VAL A 306 11.65 -1.13 -24.96
CA VAL A 306 10.62 -1.88 -24.23
C VAL A 306 10.88 -3.39 -24.27
N ASN A 307 11.46 -3.89 -25.37
CA ASN A 307 11.77 -5.30 -25.57
C ASN A 307 13.22 -5.64 -25.20
N TYR A 308 14.02 -4.67 -24.77
CA TYR A 308 15.42 -4.88 -24.44
C TYR A 308 15.62 -6.06 -23.48
N GLN A 309 16.50 -6.99 -23.87
CA GLN A 309 16.93 -8.16 -23.11
C GLN A 309 18.47 -8.17 -23.15
N GLU A 310 19.09 -8.70 -22.10
CA GLU A 310 20.54 -8.99 -22.07
C GLU A 310 20.89 -10.14 -23.01
#